data_AF-A0A968XX12-F1
#
_entry.id   AF-A0A968XX12-F1
#
_cell.length_a   1.000
_cell.length_b   1.000
_cell.length_c   1.000
_cell.angle_alpha   90.00
_cell.angle_beta   90.00
_cell.angle_gamma   90.00
#
_symmetry.space_group_name_H-M   'P 1'
#
loop_
_entity.id
_entity.type
_entity.pdbx_description
1 polymer ?
#
loop_
_entity_poly.entity_id
_entity_poly.type
_entity_poly.pdbx_seq_one_letter_code
_entity_poly.pdbx_strand_id
1 'polypeptide(L)'
;MDGNGGLGPKGDQPVFKEVILFFAIWLLLWSPIAFVLGQRLQWAFPHPPTPEQKIPLVLSLYALAPPLLWVWARRSGQSLADFGWSWSPGFGFQVAAGLGLAISSLVLLWGLERLGGWIRFAFDREMFAGKLDRFY
;
A
#
# COMPACT_ATOMS: atom_id res chain seq x y z
N MET A 1 22.05 -27.62 43.06
CA MET A 1 21.52 -26.26 43.30
C MET A 1 22.02 -25.41 42.14
N ASP A 2 21.56 -25.69 40.93
CA ASP A 2 20.40 -25.06 40.27
C ASP A 2 20.37 -23.55 40.42
N GLY A 3 20.70 -22.90 39.31
CA GLY A 3 20.48 -21.50 38.99
C GLY A 3 20.61 -21.36 37.48
N ASN A 4 20.06 -22.31 36.73
CA ASN A 4 19.98 -22.26 35.29
C ASN A 4 18.99 -21.13 34.95
N GLY A 5 19.51 -19.90 34.89
CA GLY A 5 18.82 -18.72 34.38
C GLY A 5 18.58 -18.92 32.89
N GLY A 6 17.63 -19.80 32.60
CA GLY A 6 17.14 -20.10 31.27
C GLY A 6 16.72 -18.79 30.63
N LEU A 7 17.58 -18.29 29.76
CA LEU A 7 17.18 -17.57 28.57
C LEU A 7 16.35 -18.55 27.75
N GLY A 8 15.11 -18.77 28.21
CA GLY A 8 14.08 -19.43 27.43
C GLY A 8 14.02 -18.75 26.07
N PRO A 9 13.68 -19.49 25.00
CA PRO A 9 13.59 -18.92 23.68
C PRO A 9 12.75 -17.65 23.79
N LYS A 10 13.30 -16.51 23.36
CA LYS A 10 12.52 -15.28 23.13
C LYS A 10 11.45 -15.69 22.14
N GLY A 11 10.33 -16.17 22.66
CA GLY A 11 9.32 -16.88 21.90
C GLY A 11 8.98 -16.03 20.73
N ASP A 12 9.08 -16.62 19.54
CA ASP A 12 8.85 -16.01 18.25
C ASP A 12 7.63 -15.11 18.32
N GLN A 13 7.82 -13.83 18.66
CA GLN A 13 6.73 -12.88 18.65
C GLN A 13 6.40 -12.78 17.18
N PRO A 14 5.22 -13.22 16.74
CA PRO A 14 4.90 -13.15 15.33
C PRO A 14 4.96 -11.67 14.99
N VAL A 15 5.84 -11.30 14.06
CA VAL A 15 6.09 -9.92 13.58
C VAL A 15 4.78 -9.15 13.41
N PHE A 16 3.71 -9.86 13.04
CA PHE A 16 2.32 -9.41 13.05
C PHE A 16 1.85 -8.63 14.28
N LYS A 17 2.19 -9.02 15.52
CA LYS A 17 1.73 -8.32 16.73
C LYS A 17 2.25 -6.90 16.80
N GLU A 18 3.53 -6.71 16.48
CA GLU A 18 4.16 -5.39 16.47
C GLU A 18 3.56 -4.51 15.36
N VAL A 19 3.32 -5.10 14.20
CA VAL A 19 2.67 -4.43 13.06
C VAL A 19 1.24 -4.01 13.44
N ILE A 20 0.44 -4.89 14.02
CA ILE A 20 -0.94 -4.58 14.47
C ILE A 20 -0.92 -3.46 15.51
N LEU A 21 0.01 -3.51 16.47
CA LEU A 21 0.13 -2.50 17.51
C LEU A 21 0.50 -1.13 16.91
N PHE A 22 1.42 -1.10 15.94
CA PHE A 22 1.75 0.12 15.21
C PHE A 22 0.51 0.72 14.52
N PHE A 23 -0.23 -0.08 13.74
CA PHE A 23 -1.43 0.39 13.06
C PHE A 23 -2.53 0.86 14.03
N ALA A 24 -2.71 0.16 15.16
CA ALA A 24 -3.67 0.56 16.18
C ALA A 24 -3.31 1.91 16.80
N ILE A 25 -2.06 2.11 17.22
CA ILE A 25 -1.59 3.38 17.78
C ILE A 25 -1.71 4.50 16.74
N TRP A 26 -1.31 4.23 15.50
CA TRP A 26 -1.40 5.19 14.41
C TRP A 26 -2.84 5.64 14.15
N LEU A 27 -3.79 4.71 14.08
CA LEU A 27 -5.21 5.03 13.87
C LEU A 27 -5.81 5.77 15.06
N LEU A 28 -5.48 5.38 16.29
CA LEU A 28 -5.95 6.07 17.51
C LEU A 28 -5.42 7.50 17.57
N LEU A 29 -4.15 7.71 17.21
CA LEU A 29 -3.52 9.03 17.19
C LEU A 29 -4.07 9.91 16.05
N TRP A 30 -4.40 9.30 14.91
CA TRP A 30 -4.99 9.99 13.77
C TRP A 30 -6.47 10.35 13.98
N SER A 31 -7.25 9.52 14.69
CA SER A 31 -8.68 9.71 14.92
C SER A 31 -9.09 11.13 15.38
N PRO A 32 -8.45 11.77 16.38
CA PRO A 32 -8.79 13.14 16.78
C PRO A 32 -8.54 14.17 15.67
N ILE A 33 -7.51 13.97 14.86
CA ILE A 33 -7.20 14.83 13.70
C ILE A 33 -8.27 14.65 12.63
N ALA A 34 -8.63 13.40 12.33
CA ALA A 34 -9.71 13.08 11.40
C ALA A 34 -11.05 13.69 11.82
N PHE A 35 -11.35 13.70 13.12
CA PHE A 35 -12.57 14.31 13.66
C PHE A 35 -12.61 15.83 13.41
N VAL A 36 -11.51 16.54 13.74
CA VAL A 36 -11.42 18.00 13.51
C VAL A 36 -11.46 18.34 12.01
N LEU A 37 -10.75 17.58 11.17
CA LEU A 37 -10.79 17.75 9.72
C LEU A 37 -12.17 17.44 9.15
N GLY A 38 -12.83 16.39 9.62
CA GLY A 38 -14.19 16.02 9.21
C GLY A 38 -15.18 17.16 9.47
N GLN A 39 -15.12 17.78 10.66
CA GLN A 39 -15.94 18.94 10.96
C GLN A 39 -15.65 20.14 10.04
N ARG A 40 -14.37 20.44 9.78
CA ARG A 40 -13.97 21.55 8.90
C ARG A 40 -14.37 21.33 7.43
N LEU A 41 -14.38 20.08 6.99
CA LEU A 41 -14.73 19.69 5.64
C LEU A 41 -16.24 19.44 5.46
N GLN A 42 -17.04 19.69 6.52
CA GLN A 42 -18.47 19.37 6.58
C GLN A 42 -18.78 17.93 6.16
N TRP A 43 -17.86 17.02 6.48
CA TRP A 43 -18.04 15.61 6.19
C TRP A 43 -19.00 15.00 7.21
N ALA A 44 -20.20 14.62 6.74
CA ALA A 44 -21.20 13.94 7.55
C ALA A 44 -21.06 12.41 7.40
N PHE A 45 -20.47 11.77 8.41
CA PHE A 45 -20.55 10.31 8.54
C PHE A 45 -22.03 9.90 8.59
N PRO A 46 -22.54 8.97 7.73
CA PRO A 46 -21.84 7.90 7.03
C PRO A 46 -21.65 8.10 5.51
N HIS A 47 -21.79 9.31 4.97
CA HIS A 47 -21.65 9.51 3.53
C HIS A 47 -20.18 9.33 3.08
N PRO A 48 -19.92 8.69 1.93
CA PRO A 48 -18.58 8.60 1.39
C PRO A 48 -18.05 10.01 1.09
N PRO A 49 -16.84 10.38 1.56
CA PRO A 49 -16.29 11.69 1.33
C PRO A 49 -16.06 11.93 -0.17
N THR A 50 -16.32 13.15 -0.63
CA THR A 50 -16.02 13.54 -2.01
C THR A 50 -14.50 13.47 -2.24
N PRO A 51 -14.02 13.38 -3.49
CA PRO A 51 -12.58 13.37 -3.79
C PRO A 51 -11.82 14.52 -3.12
N GLU A 52 -12.43 15.72 -3.07
CA GLU A 52 -11.90 16.93 -2.45
C GLU A 52 -11.77 16.81 -0.92
N GLN A 53 -12.70 16.12 -0.27
CA GLN A 53 -12.65 15.86 1.18
C GLN A 53 -11.73 14.70 1.54
N LYS A 54 -11.61 13.71 0.65
CA LYS A 54 -10.74 12.53 0.83
C LYS A 54 -9.27 12.90 0.84
N ILE A 55 -8.85 13.80 -0.05
CA ILE A 55 -7.44 14.23 -0.16
C ILE A 55 -6.87 14.71 1.20
N PRO A 56 -7.45 15.73 1.87
CA PRO A 56 -6.91 16.23 3.13
C PRO A 56 -6.99 15.19 4.26
N LEU A 57 -8.03 14.35 4.29
CA LEU A 57 -8.20 13.31 5.30
C LEU A 57 -7.09 12.24 5.17
N VAL A 58 -6.85 11.76 3.94
CA VAL A 58 -5.81 10.78 3.63
C VAL A 58 -4.42 11.39 3.77
N LEU A 59 -4.23 12.65 3.37
CA LEU A 59 -2.96 13.34 3.51
C LEU A 59 -2.57 13.47 4.99
N SER A 60 -3.51 13.83 5.87
CA SER A 60 -3.26 13.91 7.32
C SER A 60 -2.88 12.55 7.92
N LEU A 61 -3.49 11.47 7.43
CA LEU A 61 -3.19 10.10 7.83
C LEU A 61 -1.76 9.72 7.45
N TYR A 62 -1.39 9.93 6.18
CA TYR A 62 -0.03 9.64 5.70
C TYR A 62 1.02 10.57 6.32
N ALA A 63 0.71 11.83 6.60
CA ALA A 63 1.65 12.76 7.23
C ALA A 63 2.06 12.30 8.64
N LEU A 64 1.21 11.56 9.35
CA LEU A 64 1.53 10.97 10.65
C LEU A 64 2.42 9.73 10.56
N ALA A 65 2.46 9.04 9.43
CA ALA A 65 3.19 7.78 9.31
C ALA A 65 4.73 7.97 9.45
N PRO A 66 5.40 8.89 8.72
CA PRO A 66 6.85 9.11 8.85
C PRO A 66 7.31 9.46 10.28
N PRO A 67 6.70 10.42 11.01
CA PRO A 67 7.16 10.73 12.37
C PRO A 67 6.90 9.58 13.34
N LEU A 68 5.80 8.83 13.19
CA LEU A 68 5.52 7.69 14.05
C LEU A 68 6.51 6.54 13.80
N LEU A 69 6.83 6.27 12.52
CA LEU A 69 7.88 5.34 12.13
C LEU A 69 9.26 5.79 12.65
N TRP A 70 9.55 7.08 12.65
CA TRP A 70 10.80 7.60 13.17
C TRP A 70 10.96 7.34 14.68
N VAL A 71 9.91 7.60 15.46
CA VAL A 71 9.89 7.32 16.91
C VAL A 71 10.06 5.82 17.17
N TRP A 72 9.37 4.98 16.39
CA TRP A 72 9.46 3.52 16.50
C TRP A 72 10.86 3.01 16.15
N ALA A 73 11.43 3.46 15.02
CA ALA A 73 12.78 3.14 14.59
C ALA A 73 13.80 3.46 15.69
N ARG A 74 13.70 4.67 16.27
CA ARG A 74 14.60 5.14 17.32
C ARG A 74 14.50 4.31 18.60
N ARG A 75 13.30 3.80 18.95
CA ARG A 75 13.10 2.86 20.06
C ARG A 75 13.74 1.50 19.79
N SER A 76 13.70 1.03 18.55
CA SER A 76 14.27 -0.25 18.11
C SER A 76 15.78 -0.18 17.83
N GLY A 77 16.42 0.98 18.02
CA GLY A 77 17.83 1.21 17.69
C GLY A 77 18.12 1.21 16.18
N GLN A 78 17.07 1.27 15.35
CA GLN A 78 17.14 1.30 13.89
C GLN A 78 16.97 2.73 13.41
N SER A 79 17.53 3.03 12.24
CA SER A 79 17.36 4.30 11.56
C SER A 79 16.27 4.19 10.49
N LEU A 80 15.67 5.32 10.09
CA LEU A 80 14.78 5.35 8.92
C LEU A 80 15.49 4.90 7.63
N ALA A 81 16.81 4.99 7.58
CA ALA A 81 17.61 4.53 6.44
C ALA A 81 17.68 3.00 6.36
N ASP A 82 17.54 2.30 7.49
CA ASP A 82 17.53 0.83 7.53
C ASP A 82 16.21 0.26 6.98
N PHE A 83 15.11 1.02 7.09
CA PHE A 83 13.85 0.76 6.40
C PHE A 83 13.86 1.22 4.94
N GLY A 84 14.92 1.92 4.53
CA GLY A 84 15.12 2.38 3.16
C GLY A 84 15.53 1.25 2.22
N TRP A 85 15.79 1.63 0.97
CA TRP A 85 16.19 0.69 -0.07
C TRP A 85 17.57 0.10 0.22
N SER A 86 17.61 -1.14 0.72
CA SER A 86 18.87 -1.86 0.91
C SER A 86 19.31 -2.45 -0.43
N TRP A 87 20.38 -1.89 -1.01
CA TRP A 87 21.02 -2.44 -2.20
C TRP A 87 21.78 -3.71 -1.83
N SER A 88 21.04 -4.80 -1.60
CA SER A 88 21.64 -6.13 -1.45
C SER A 88 21.93 -6.73 -2.82
N PRO A 89 22.99 -7.54 -2.98
CA PRO A 89 23.29 -8.22 -4.25
C PRO A 89 22.15 -9.09 -4.79
N GLY A 90 21.25 -9.57 -3.91
CA GLY A 90 20.07 -10.35 -4.28
C GLY A 90 18.83 -9.51 -4.60
N PHE A 91 18.86 -8.21 -4.35
CA PHE A 91 17.69 -7.34 -4.52
C PHE A 91 17.22 -7.28 -5.99
N GLY A 92 18.16 -7.16 -6.94
CA GLY A 92 17.83 -7.16 -8.37
C GLY A 92 17.15 -8.46 -8.83
N PHE A 93 17.59 -9.60 -8.29
CA PHE A 93 16.98 -10.89 -8.58
C PHE A 93 15.56 -11.00 -7.99
N GLN A 94 15.34 -10.53 -6.76
CA GLN A 94 14.01 -10.53 -6.13
C GLN A 94 13.03 -9.62 -6.88
N VAL A 95 13.48 -8.44 -7.31
CA VAL A 95 12.67 -7.54 -8.15
C VAL A 95 12.37 -8.17 -9.51
N ALA A 96 13.37 -8.75 -10.17
CA ALA A 96 13.17 -9.43 -11.46
C ALA A 96 12.22 -10.64 -11.32
N ALA A 97 12.34 -11.41 -10.24
CA ALA A 97 11.45 -12.54 -9.95
C ALA A 97 10.01 -12.08 -9.67
N GLY A 98 9.84 -11.04 -8.85
CA GLY A 98 8.52 -10.45 -8.58
C GLY A 98 7.88 -9.86 -9.83
N LEU A 99 8.66 -9.15 -10.65
CA LEU A 99 8.21 -8.61 -11.94
C LEU A 99 7.85 -9.73 -12.93
N GLY A 100 8.68 -10.78 -13.00
CA GLY A 100 8.42 -11.97 -13.80
C GLY A 100 7.10 -12.63 -13.39
N LEU A 101 6.89 -12.84 -12.10
CA LEU A 101 5.64 -13.38 -11.56
C LEU A 101 4.43 -12.51 -11.91
N ALA A 102 4.55 -11.18 -11.76
CA ALA A 102 3.50 -10.24 -12.10
C ALA A 102 3.13 -10.32 -13.60
N ILE A 103 4.13 -10.28 -14.49
CA ILE A 103 3.92 -10.40 -15.94
C ILE A 103 3.31 -11.76 -16.28
N SER A 104 3.84 -12.86 -15.74
CA SER A 104 3.31 -14.21 -15.97
C SER A 104 1.86 -14.34 -15.52
N SER A 105 1.50 -13.76 -14.38
CA SER A 105 0.12 -13.77 -13.88
C SER A 105 -0.83 -13.02 -14.81
N LEU A 106 -0.39 -11.89 -15.39
CA LEU A 106 -1.17 -11.11 -16.32
C LEU A 106 -1.35 -11.84 -17.66
N VAL A 107 -0.29 -12.46 -18.17
CA VAL A 107 -0.34 -13.29 -19.38
C VAL A 107 -1.31 -14.47 -19.18
N LEU A 108 -1.26 -15.12 -18.02
CA LEU A 108 -2.16 -16.22 -17.70
C LEU A 108 -3.61 -15.75 -17.62
N LEU A 109 -3.86 -14.61 -16.98
CA LEU A 109 -5.19 -14.01 -16.90
C LEU A 109 -5.73 -13.68 -18.30
N TRP A 110 -4.95 -12.98 -19.12
CA TRP A 110 -5.32 -12.66 -20.50
C TRP A 110 -5.56 -13.93 -21.35
N GLY A 111 -4.77 -14.98 -21.12
CA GLY A 111 -4.96 -16.27 -21.77
C GLY A 111 -6.31 -16.89 -21.40
N LEU A 112 -6.65 -16.90 -20.11
CA LEU A 112 -7.95 -17.36 -19.62
C LEU A 112 -9.11 -16.54 -20.16
N GLU A 113 -8.99 -15.21 -20.14
CA GLU A 113 -10.01 -14.29 -20.66
C GLU A 113 -10.25 -14.47 -22.16
N ARG A 114 -9.19 -14.77 -22.93
CA ARG A 114 -9.29 -15.08 -24.35
C ARG A 114 -9.94 -16.44 -24.62
N LEU A 115 -9.61 -17.47 -23.83
CA LEU A 115 -10.25 -18.79 -23.93
C LEU A 115 -11.72 -18.75 -23.52
N GLY A 116 -12.05 -17.93 -22.52
CA GLY A 116 -13.43 -17.70 -22.08
C GLY A 116 -14.27 -16.87 -23.05
N GLY A 117 -13.64 -16.19 -24.02
CA GLY A 117 -14.33 -15.32 -24.99
C GLY A 117 -14.74 -13.95 -24.43
N TRP A 118 -14.16 -13.51 -23.31
CA TRP A 118 -14.58 -12.31 -22.57
C TRP A 118 -13.95 -11.03 -23.15
N ILE A 119 -12.86 -11.16 -23.90
CA ILE A 119 -12.18 -10.04 -24.56
C ILE A 119 -12.32 -10.19 -26.08
N ARG A 120 -13.09 -9.29 -26.69
CA ARG A 120 -13.00 -9.00 -28.13
C ARG A 120 -12.04 -7.83 -28.30
N PHE A 121 -10.92 -8.08 -28.97
CA PHE A 121 -10.11 -7.00 -29.52
C PHE A 121 -10.92 -6.29 -30.61
N ALA A 122 -11.69 -5.28 -30.23
CA ALA A 122 -12.24 -4.33 -31.19
C ALA A 122 -11.12 -3.38 -31.58
N PHE A 123 -10.35 -3.75 -32.61
CA PHE A 123 -9.51 -2.78 -33.30
C PHE A 123 -10.45 -1.91 -34.13
N ASP A 124 -11.01 -0.89 -33.49
CA ASP A 124 -12.08 -0.09 -34.07
C ASP A 124 -11.50 0.80 -35.18
N ARG A 125 -11.50 0.29 -36.42
CA ARG A 125 -11.08 1.02 -37.62
C ARG A 125 -11.97 2.24 -37.89
N GLU A 126 -13.16 2.30 -37.28
CA GLU A 126 -14.13 3.36 -37.49
C GLU A 126 -13.74 4.69 -36.84
N MET A 127 -12.88 4.69 -35.82
CA MET A 127 -12.37 5.91 -35.19
C MET A 127 -11.49 6.75 -36.14
N PHE A 128 -10.89 6.11 -37.16
CA PHE A 128 -10.07 6.79 -38.17
C PHE A 128 -10.86 7.18 -39.43
N ALA A 129 -11.95 6.47 -39.74
CA ALA A 129 -12.77 6.74 -40.93
C ALA A 129 -13.65 7.99 -40.74
N GLY A 130 -14.39 8.09 -39.62
CA GLY A 130 -15.31 9.21 -39.39
C GLY A 130 -14.63 10.58 -39.17
N LYS A 131 -13.29 10.62 -39.08
CA LYS A 131 -12.53 11.86 -38.96
C LYS A 131 -12.10 12.45 -40.31
N LEU A 132 -12.12 11.65 -41.37
CA LEU A 132 -11.75 12.07 -42.73
C LEU A 132 -12.94 12.68 -43.49
N ASP A 133 -14.16 12.29 -43.13
CA ASP A 133 -15.41 12.75 -43.77
C ASP A 133 -15.81 14.18 -43.37
N ARG A 134 -15.13 14.78 -42.38
CA ARG A 134 -15.39 16.14 -41.89
C ARG A 134 -14.53 17.22 -42.58
N PHE A 135 -13.64 16.82 -43.51
CA PHE A 135 -12.66 17.72 -44.13
C PHE A 135 -12.76 17.80 -45.66
N TYR A 136 -13.83 17.28 -46.27
CA TYR A 136 -14.25 17.53 -47.64
C TYR A 136 -15.70 17.98 -47.67
#